data_AF-A0A7S2HPW8-F1
#
_entry.id   AF-A0A7S2HPW8-F1
#
_cell.length_a   1.000
_cell.length_b   1.000
_cell.length_c   1.000
_cell.angle_alpha   90.00
_cell.angle_beta   90.00
_cell.angle_gamma   90.00
#
_symmetry.space_group_name_H-M   'P 1'
#
loop_
_entity.id
_entity.type
_entity.pdbx_description
1 polymer ?
#
loop_
_entity_poly.entity_id
_entity_poly.type
_entity_poly.pdbx_seq_one_letter_code
_entity_poly.pdbx_strand_id
1 'polypeptide(L)'
;MPPFYVSFILAPLASNSSEVLASQYYAKKKTSKTISVSLTALEGAASMNNTFCLSIFMGLIFFRGLAWQYTAETIAIIAVQLILGIMVQKSSMSTLRACIILAVFPLSIAFIAFLEALGFD
;
A
#
# COMPACT_ATOMS: atom_id res chain seq x y z
N MET A 1 -12.13 -16.16 -8.59
CA MET A 1 -11.41 -15.03 -7.97
C MET A 1 -11.85 -13.77 -8.66
N PRO A 2 -12.46 -12.81 -7.94
CA PRO A 2 -12.90 -11.56 -8.54
C PRO A 2 -11.71 -10.80 -9.18
N PRO A 3 -11.90 -10.14 -10.33
CA PRO A 3 -10.83 -9.40 -11.02
C PRO A 3 -10.14 -8.35 -10.13
N PHE A 4 -10.88 -7.80 -9.17
CA PHE A 4 -10.37 -6.89 -8.17
C PHE A 4 -9.18 -7.49 -7.39
N TYR A 5 -9.32 -8.68 -6.80
CA TYR A 5 -8.25 -9.31 -6.02
C TYR A 5 -6.99 -9.58 -6.85
N VAL A 6 -7.16 -10.04 -8.09
CA VAL A 6 -6.04 -10.30 -9.00
C VAL A 6 -5.33 -8.98 -9.34
N SER A 7 -6.08 -7.92 -9.62
CA SER A 7 -5.54 -6.60 -9.94
C SER A 7 -4.86 -5.95 -8.72
N PHE A 8 -5.46 -6.09 -7.53
CA PHE A 8 -4.97 -5.54 -6.27
C PHE A 8 -3.63 -6.16 -5.84
N ILE A 9 -3.38 -7.41 -6.21
CA ILE A 9 -2.10 -8.09 -5.94
C ILE A 9 -1.09 -7.83 -7.06
N LEU A 10 -1.49 -8.03 -8.32
CA LEU A 10 -0.56 -8.01 -9.44
C LEU A 10 -0.18 -6.59 -9.87
N ALA A 11 -1.09 -5.61 -9.81
CA ALA A 11 -0.79 -4.26 -10.28
C ALA A 11 0.29 -3.58 -9.42
N PRO A 12 0.25 -3.64 -8.07
CA PRO A 12 1.33 -3.08 -7.25
C PRO A 12 2.65 -3.83 -7.41
N LEU A 13 2.60 -5.16 -7.56
CA LEU A 13 3.80 -5.97 -7.78
C LEU A 13 4.47 -5.61 -9.11
N ALA A 14 3.71 -5.49 -10.19
CA ALA A 14 4.23 -5.14 -11.50
C ALA A 14 4.73 -3.69 -11.53
N SER A 15 3.88 -2.75 -11.09
CA SER A 15 4.16 -1.32 -11.20
C SER A 15 5.32 -0.86 -10.32
N ASN A 16 5.52 -1.46 -9.14
CA ASN A 16 6.54 -1.02 -8.18
C ASN A 16 7.76 -1.98 -8.10
N SER A 17 7.82 -3.02 -8.94
CA SER A 17 8.88 -4.03 -8.94
C SER A 17 10.29 -3.43 -9.06
N SER A 18 10.46 -2.47 -9.96
CA SER A 18 11.75 -1.86 -10.25
C SER A 18 12.28 -1.02 -9.07
N GLU A 19 11.39 -0.36 -8.33
CA GLU A 19 11.75 0.43 -7.14
C GLU A 19 12.14 -0.47 -5.97
N VAL A 20 11.46 -1.61 -5.81
CA VAL A 20 11.82 -2.62 -4.82
C VAL A 20 13.20 -3.22 -5.13
N LEU A 21 13.47 -3.58 -6.38
CA LEU A 21 14.77 -4.15 -6.76
C LEU A 21 15.91 -3.14 -6.59
N ALA A 22 15.69 -1.88 -7.00
CA ALA A 22 16.68 -0.81 -6.85
C ALA A 22 16.98 -0.52 -5.37
N SER A 23 15.95 -0.42 -4.53
CA SER A 23 16.10 -0.18 -3.09
C SER A 23 16.78 -1.36 -2.38
N GLN A 24 16.50 -2.60 -2.79
CA GLN A 24 17.21 -3.79 -2.30
C GLN A 24 18.69 -3.77 -2.68
N TYR A 25 19.01 -3.46 -3.94
CA TYR A 25 20.40 -3.36 -4.40
C TYR A 25 21.16 -2.29 -3.62
N TYR A 26 20.52 -1.15 -3.36
CA TYR A 26 21.10 -0.07 -2.58
C TYR A 26 21.27 -0.42 -1.10
N ALA A 27 20.27 -1.08 -0.49
CA ALA A 27 20.32 -1.53 0.90
C ALA A 27 21.37 -2.64 1.14
N LYS A 28 21.73 -3.43 0.13
CA LYS A 28 22.80 -4.45 0.20
C LYS A 28 24.17 -3.89 0.53
N LYS A 29 24.39 -2.57 0.42
CA LYS A 29 25.62 -1.89 0.86
C LYS A 29 25.77 -1.85 2.39
N LYS A 30 24.73 -2.21 3.16
CA LYS A 30 24.73 -2.38 4.64
C LYS A 30 25.25 -1.19 5.46
N THR A 31 25.20 0.03 4.91
CA THR A 31 25.51 1.25 5.67
C THR A 31 24.22 1.88 6.19
N SER A 32 24.28 2.57 7.34
CA SER A 32 23.11 3.27 7.88
C SER A 32 22.55 4.29 6.88
N LYS A 33 23.42 5.05 6.18
CA LYS A 33 22.99 5.98 5.14
C LYS A 33 22.27 5.28 3.99
N THR A 34 22.82 4.17 3.49
CA THR A 34 22.20 3.47 2.36
C THR A 34 20.86 2.85 2.73
N ILE A 35 20.74 2.31 3.94
CA ILE A 35 19.48 1.73 4.44
C ILE A 35 18.42 2.82 4.63
N SER A 36 18.77 3.93 5.27
CA SER A 36 17.84 5.04 5.48
C SER A 36 17.35 5.63 4.16
N VAL A 37 18.24 5.85 3.19
CA VAL A 37 17.87 6.38 1.87
C VAL A 37 17.00 5.37 1.11
N SER A 38 17.29 4.07 1.15
CA SER A 38 16.39 3.04 0.56
C SER A 38 15.01 3.09 1.18
N LEU A 39 14.92 3.21 2.51
CA LEU A 39 13.65 3.21 3.23
C LEU A 39 12.83 4.47 2.90
N THR A 40 13.45 5.65 2.96
CA THR A 40 12.78 6.92 2.61
C THR A 40 12.36 6.96 1.14
N ALA A 41 13.14 6.37 0.23
CA ALA A 41 12.76 6.27 -1.18
C ALA A 41 11.51 5.39 -1.37
N LEU A 42 11.45 4.23 -0.69
CA LEU A 42 10.29 3.34 -0.74
C LEU A 42 9.04 3.99 -0.12
N GLU A 43 9.20 4.65 1.03
CA GLU A 43 8.10 5.38 1.69
C GLU A 43 7.59 6.54 0.81
N GLY A 44 8.50 7.30 0.21
CA GLY A 44 8.18 8.39 -0.71
C GLY A 44 7.44 7.90 -1.95
N ALA A 45 7.92 6.81 -2.57
CA ALA A 45 7.26 6.20 -3.72
C ALA A 45 5.85 5.72 -3.38
N ALA A 46 5.68 5.00 -2.27
CA ALA A 46 4.37 4.52 -1.82
C ALA A 46 3.40 5.67 -1.51
N SER A 47 3.86 6.69 -0.80
CA SER A 47 3.03 7.87 -0.50
C SER A 47 2.64 8.62 -1.77
N MET A 48 3.57 8.82 -2.70
CA MET A 48 3.32 9.54 -3.94
C MET A 48 2.32 8.78 -4.82
N ASN A 49 2.54 7.47 -5.01
CA ASN A 49 1.66 6.64 -5.84
C ASN A 49 0.23 6.63 -5.26
N ASN A 50 0.09 6.35 -3.95
CA ASN A 50 -1.23 6.28 -3.31
C ASN A 50 -1.97 7.62 -3.33
N THR A 51 -1.32 8.74 -2.96
CA THR A 51 -1.98 10.05 -2.92
C THR A 51 -2.32 10.57 -4.32
N PHE A 52 -1.43 10.36 -5.31
CA PHE A 52 -1.67 10.80 -6.68
C PHE A 52 -2.76 9.98 -7.36
N CYS A 53 -2.74 8.66 -7.22
CA CYS A 53 -3.80 7.79 -7.73
C CYS A 53 -5.16 8.12 -7.11
N LEU A 54 -5.22 8.32 -5.79
CA LEU A 54 -6.46 8.72 -5.12
C LEU A 54 -6.97 10.06 -5.65
N SER A 55 -6.07 11.04 -5.83
CA SER A 55 -6.41 12.36 -6.34
C SER A 55 -6.97 12.31 -7.76
N ILE A 56 -6.36 11.51 -8.65
CA ILE A 56 -6.87 11.29 -10.01
C ILE A 56 -8.25 10.61 -9.97
N PHE A 57 -8.40 9.56 -9.14
CA PHE A 57 -9.65 8.82 -9.04
C PHE A 57 -10.81 9.71 -8.55
N MET A 58 -10.58 10.49 -7.48
CA MET A 58 -11.53 11.46 -6.96
C MET A 58 -11.87 12.54 -7.99
N GLY A 59 -10.86 13.06 -8.69
CA GLY A 59 -11.06 14.03 -9.77
C GLY A 59 -11.95 13.48 -10.88
N LEU A 60 -11.72 12.23 -11.31
CA LEU A 60 -12.55 11.57 -12.32
C LEU A 60 -14.00 11.40 -11.86
N ILE A 61 -14.22 10.96 -10.63
CA ILE A 61 -15.57 10.81 -10.04
C ILE A 61 -16.29 12.17 -10.03
N PHE A 62 -15.60 13.23 -9.58
CA PHE A 62 -16.15 14.57 -9.50
C PHE A 62 -16.51 15.14 -10.88
N PHE A 63 -15.59 15.11 -11.84
CA PHE A 63 -15.79 15.72 -13.16
C PHE A 63 -16.72 14.93 -14.08
N ARG A 64 -16.79 13.61 -13.95
CA ARG A 64 -17.65 12.75 -14.78
C ARG A 64 -18.97 12.35 -14.10
N GLY A 65 -19.20 12.77 -12.85
CA GLY A 65 -20.42 12.48 -12.11
C GLY A 65 -20.67 10.98 -11.89
N LEU A 66 -19.61 10.17 -11.74
CA LEU A 66 -19.78 8.74 -11.49
C LEU A 66 -20.37 8.50 -10.10
N ALA A 67 -21.27 7.51 -10.00
CA ALA A 67 -21.75 7.05 -8.70
C ALA A 67 -20.60 6.42 -7.91
N TRP A 68 -20.48 6.79 -6.64
CA TRP A 68 -19.51 6.23 -5.71
C TRP A 68 -19.96 4.81 -5.30
N GLN A 69 -19.27 3.77 -5.79
CA GLN A 69 -19.66 2.36 -5.63
C GLN A 69 -18.57 1.52 -4.92
N TYR A 70 -17.53 2.14 -4.36
CA TYR A 70 -16.34 1.45 -3.84
C TYR A 70 -16.06 1.83 -2.39
N THR A 71 -17.11 1.87 -1.56
CA THR A 71 -17.03 2.40 -0.20
C THR A 71 -16.28 1.45 0.71
N ALA A 72 -16.57 0.15 0.65
CA ALA A 72 -15.89 -0.85 1.47
C ALA A 72 -14.38 -0.89 1.18
N GLU A 73 -13.98 -0.90 -0.09
CA GLU A 73 -12.55 -0.97 -0.42
C GLU A 73 -11.83 0.32 -0.03
N THR A 74 -12.47 1.48 -0.21
CA THR A 74 -11.87 2.76 0.18
C THR A 74 -11.66 2.83 1.69
N ILE A 75 -12.62 2.40 2.50
CA ILE A 75 -12.50 2.34 3.97
C ILE A 75 -11.38 1.37 4.37
N ALA A 76 -11.31 0.20 3.74
CA ALA A 76 -10.26 -0.78 4.00
C ALA A 76 -8.87 -0.21 3.70
N ILE A 77 -8.69 0.45 2.56
CA ILE A 77 -7.43 1.09 2.17
C ILE A 77 -7.03 2.18 3.17
N ILE A 78 -7.97 3.05 3.57
CA ILE A 78 -7.70 4.11 4.56
C ILE A 78 -7.29 3.52 5.90
N ALA A 79 -8.00 2.50 6.39
CA ALA A 79 -7.70 1.85 7.66
C ALA A 79 -6.30 1.22 7.65
N VAL A 80 -5.95 0.50 6.60
CA VAL A 80 -4.62 -0.10 6.42
C VAL A 80 -3.53 0.98 6.37
N GLN A 81 -3.77 2.07 5.63
CA GLN A 81 -2.81 3.16 5.49
C GLN A 81 -2.56 3.87 6.83
N LEU A 82 -3.61 4.08 7.65
CA LEU A 82 -3.47 4.65 8.99
C LEU A 82 -2.65 3.75 9.91
N ILE A 83 -2.95 2.44 9.92
CA ILE A 83 -2.19 1.47 10.71
C ILE A 83 -0.71 1.49 10.31
N LEU A 84 -0.42 1.40 9.01
CA LEU A 84 0.96 1.45 8.51
C LEU A 84 1.65 2.77 8.84
N GLY A 85 0.96 3.91 8.67
CA GLY A 85 1.49 5.23 9.00
C GLY A 85 1.91 5.34 10.46
N ILE A 86 1.09 4.83 11.39
CA ILE A 86 1.42 4.79 12.82
C ILE A 86 2.62 3.88 13.11
N MET A 87 2.69 2.72 12.44
CA MET A 87 3.80 1.77 12.65
C MET A 87 5.15 2.29 12.13
N VAL A 88 5.13 3.05 11.03
CA VAL A 88 6.34 3.57 10.36
C VAL A 88 6.94 4.79 11.07
N GLN A 89 6.16 5.58 11.82
CA GLN A 89 6.66 6.75 12.56
C GLN A 89 7.76 6.46 13.60
N LYS A 90 7.99 5.19 13.96
CA LYS A 90 9.05 4.84 14.91
C LYS A 90 10.44 4.92 14.28
N SER A 91 11.34 5.65 14.93
CA SER A 91 12.75 5.87 14.50
C SER A 91 13.62 4.61 14.32
N SER A 92 13.14 3.40 14.63
CA SER A 92 13.90 2.16 14.47
C SER A 92 13.03 1.06 13.85
N MET A 93 13.43 0.63 12.66
CA MET A 93 12.84 -0.49 11.91
C MET A 93 13.59 -1.78 12.26
N SER A 94 13.02 -2.58 13.18
CA SER A 94 13.52 -3.93 13.48
C SER A 94 12.94 -4.94 12.49
N THR A 95 13.68 -6.02 12.22
CA THR A 95 13.25 -7.12 11.35
C THR A 95 11.87 -7.68 11.73
N LEU A 96 11.56 -7.74 13.03
CA LEU A 96 10.23 -8.18 13.50
C LEU A 96 9.12 -7.25 13.04
N ARG A 97 9.35 -5.92 13.06
CA ARG A 97 8.38 -4.94 12.56
C ARG A 97 8.22 -5.03 11.06
N ALA A 98 9.31 -5.26 10.33
CA ALA A 98 9.25 -5.51 8.90
C ALA A 98 8.40 -6.75 8.58
N CYS A 99 8.52 -7.84 9.34
CA CYS A 99 7.65 -9.01 9.20
C CYS A 99 6.17 -8.69 9.51
N ILE A 100 5.89 -7.89 10.55
CA ILE A 100 4.51 -7.48 10.85
C ILE A 100 3.94 -6.65 9.70
N ILE A 101 4.68 -5.66 9.19
CA ILE A 101 4.25 -4.83 8.06
C ILE A 101 4.01 -5.69 6.81
N LEU A 102 4.88 -6.66 6.54
CA LEU A 102 4.70 -7.60 5.44
C LEU A 102 3.42 -8.42 5.61
N ALA A 103 3.08 -8.83 6.84
CA ALA A 103 1.88 -9.59 7.17
C ALA A 103 0.59 -8.76 7.11
N VAL A 104 0.66 -7.43 7.22
CA VAL A 104 -0.52 -6.55 7.07
C VAL A 104 -1.12 -6.66 5.67
N PHE A 105 -0.32 -6.89 4.62
CA PHE A 105 -0.82 -7.02 3.25
C PHE A 105 -1.72 -8.26 3.01
N PRO A 106 -1.32 -9.51 3.36
CA PRO A 106 -2.25 -10.63 3.27
C PRO A 106 -3.42 -10.50 4.26
N LEU A 107 -3.21 -9.85 5.41
CA LEU A 107 -4.28 -9.56 6.37
C LEU A 107 -5.33 -8.60 5.79
N SER A 108 -4.91 -7.59 5.03
CA SER A 108 -5.85 -6.65 4.38
C SER A 108 -6.72 -7.34 3.34
N ILE A 109 -6.16 -8.31 2.60
CA ILE A 109 -6.93 -9.11 1.65
C ILE A 109 -7.98 -9.97 2.38
N ALA A 110 -7.59 -10.60 3.50
CA ALA A 110 -8.54 -11.34 4.33
C ALA A 110 -9.63 -10.45 4.94
N PHE A 111 -9.28 -9.21 5.30
CA PHE A 111 -10.23 -8.23 5.82
C PHE A 111 -11.25 -7.78 4.77
N ILE A 112 -10.82 -7.56 3.52
CA ILE A 112 -11.72 -7.27 2.39
C ILE A 112 -12.68 -8.44 2.16
N ALA A 113 -12.16 -9.68 2.12
CA ALA A 113 -12.99 -10.87 1.96
C ALA A 113 -14.00 -11.04 3.11
N PHE A 114 -13.63 -10.65 4.33
CA PHE A 114 -14.53 -10.65 5.48
C PHE A 114 -15.64 -9.59 5.37
N LEU A 115 -15.32 -8.38 4.90
CA LEU A 115 -16.30 -7.31 4.70
C LEU A 115 -17.28 -7.63 3.56
N GLU A 116 -16.81 -8.19 2.45
CA GLU A 116 -17.66 -8.69 1.37
C GLU A 116 -18.61 -9.80 1.87
N ALA A 117 -18.11 -10.70 2.73
CA ALA A 117 -18.94 -11.75 3.33
C ALA A 117 -20.04 -11.22 4.27
N LEU A 118 -19.87 -10.01 4.82
CA LEU A 118 -20.86 -9.31 5.63
C LEU A 118 -21.88 -8.50 4.80
N GLY A 119 -21.73 -8.46 3.47
CA GLY A 119 -22.65 -7.77 2.55
C GLY A 119 -22.39 -6.28 2.38
N PHE A 120 -21.17 -5.81 2.66
CA PHE A 120 -20.73 -4.46 2.29
C PHE A 120 -20.19 -4.48 0.85
N ASP A 121 -20.72 -3.61 -0.01
CA ASP A 121 -20.15 -3.23 -1.33
C ASP A 121 -19.11 -2.11 -1.19
#